data_AF-A0A1H5K6R0-F1
#
_entry.id   AF-A0A1H5K6R0-F1
#
_cell.length_a   1.000
_cell.length_b   1.000
_cell.length_c   1.000
_cell.angle_alpha   90.00
_cell.angle_beta   90.00
_cell.angle_gamma   90.00
#
_symmetry.space_group_name_H-M   'P 1'
#
loop_
_entity.id
_entity.type
_entity.pdbx_description
1 polymer ?
#
loop_
_entity_poly.entity_id
_entity_poly.type
_entity_poly.pdbx_seq_one_letter_code
_entity_poly.pdbx_strand_id
1 'polypeptide(L)'
;MKQVLRLMTLAILVSLQSCDNNEIDKNTAKDPNSPEIGLLPSHLNNAGTAHDCATVSQFGPNSYWSNTIVNSTETNFLKQQNNSASSLFGLNNVPLYFAAGSGTFNALSYGPPANYIIWGEEMLSGALNYGRIAVGYIAAHEVAHQVQFRQGYPSVTGASNTELEADGFAGYYLRKRYTTNWTEVDPAYRFAQSIAGASGSSHGSAPQRRSALRLGWLLGQYNLSNSNLDYYFFYYYNSYVLPGNGKSTNMVKPKDIDSNVHKYMLSKMDELKDINSGKISEDEFANLSNN
;
A
#
# COMPACT_ATOMS: atom_id res chain seq x y z
N MET A 1 9.67 -36.17 -33.81
CA MET A 1 8.64 -35.97 -32.75
C MET A 1 9.17 -36.63 -31.48
N LYS A 2 9.43 -35.99 -30.34
CA LYS A 2 9.08 -34.67 -29.79
C LYS A 2 10.29 -34.16 -28.97
N GLN A 3 10.63 -32.88 -29.08
CA GLN A 3 11.58 -32.21 -28.19
C GLN A 3 10.92 -32.00 -26.83
N VAL A 4 11.63 -32.36 -25.75
CA VAL A 4 11.20 -32.06 -24.37
C VAL A 4 11.95 -30.81 -23.93
N LEU A 5 11.23 -29.69 -23.86
CA LEU A 5 11.72 -28.42 -23.36
C LEU A 5 11.82 -28.51 -21.82
N ARG A 6 13.04 -28.42 -21.27
CA ARG A 6 13.26 -28.29 -19.82
C ARG A 6 13.05 -26.82 -19.44
N LEU A 7 11.97 -26.50 -18.71
CA LEU A 7 11.89 -25.25 -17.97
C LEU A 7 12.81 -25.35 -16.74
N MET A 8 13.83 -24.49 -16.66
CA MET A 8 14.53 -24.22 -15.41
C MET A 8 13.71 -23.19 -14.62
N THR A 9 13.18 -23.61 -13.48
CA THR A 9 12.66 -22.72 -12.44
C THR A 9 13.84 -22.12 -11.69
N LEU A 10 14.06 -20.81 -11.83
CA LEU A 10 15.02 -20.06 -11.02
C LEU A 10 14.39 -19.80 -9.66
N ALA A 11 14.79 -20.57 -8.65
CA ALA A 11 14.43 -20.32 -7.26
C ALA A 11 15.28 -19.17 -6.72
N ILE A 12 14.68 -18.00 -6.49
CA ILE A 12 15.31 -16.91 -5.75
C ILE A 12 15.22 -17.28 -4.27
N LEU A 13 16.33 -17.77 -3.71
CA LEU A 13 16.54 -17.89 -2.28
C LEU A 13 16.66 -16.49 -1.68
N VAL A 14 15.68 -16.09 -0.88
CA VAL A 14 15.80 -14.92 0.00
C VAL A 14 16.60 -15.38 1.23
N SER A 15 17.90 -15.11 1.21
CA SER A 15 18.77 -15.29 2.37
C SER A 15 18.48 -14.21 3.41
N LEU A 16 17.99 -14.62 4.58
CA LEU A 16 17.99 -13.77 5.78
C LEU A 16 19.45 -13.66 6.25
N GLN A 17 20.12 -12.56 5.92
CA GLN A 17 21.41 -12.21 6.50
C GLN A 17 21.20 -11.16 7.60
N SER A 18 21.56 -11.54 8.82
CA SER A 18 21.81 -10.62 9.94
C SER A 18 23.10 -9.87 9.63
N CYS A 19 23.06 -8.55 9.53
CA CYS A 19 24.25 -7.75 9.25
C CYS A 19 25.03 -7.45 10.53
N ASP A 20 26.29 -7.89 10.52
CA ASP A 20 27.39 -7.49 11.40
C ASP A 20 28.01 -6.18 10.88
N ASN A 21 28.69 -5.46 11.78
CA ASN A 21 29.20 -4.10 11.56
C ASN A 21 30.27 -4.01 10.45
N ASN A 22 30.16 -3.03 9.55
CA ASN A 22 31.31 -2.49 8.81
C ASN A 22 31.14 -1.01 8.42
N GLU A 23 32.25 -0.28 8.52
CA GLU A 23 32.42 1.16 8.38
C GLU A 23 32.03 1.69 6.98
N ILE A 24 31.35 2.84 6.94
CA ILE A 24 30.97 3.54 5.70
C ILE A 24 32.06 4.55 5.31
N ASP A 25 32.56 4.40 4.08
CA ASP A 25 33.55 5.23 3.41
C ASP A 25 33.11 6.70 3.25
N LYS A 26 34.06 7.63 3.51
CA LYS A 26 33.87 9.08 3.43
C LYS A 26 34.03 9.61 2.00
N ASN A 27 33.03 9.48 1.13
CA ASN A 27 32.97 10.32 -0.08
C ASN A 27 31.59 10.43 -0.78
N THR A 28 30.49 10.49 -0.03
CA THR A 28 29.17 10.80 -0.61
C THR A 28 28.92 12.32 -0.63
N ALA A 29 28.71 12.86 -1.83
CA ALA A 29 28.24 14.23 -2.02
C ALA A 29 26.93 14.44 -1.22
N LYS A 30 26.90 15.47 -0.37
CA LYS A 30 25.76 15.77 0.50
C LYS A 30 24.65 16.44 -0.33
N ASP A 31 23.50 15.78 -0.49
CA ASP A 31 22.28 16.45 -0.94
C ASP A 31 21.56 17.07 0.28
N PRO A 32 21.32 18.40 0.30
CA PRO A 32 20.62 19.06 1.39
C PRO A 32 19.14 18.68 1.50
N ASN A 33 18.55 18.03 0.49
CA ASN A 33 17.16 17.59 0.45
C ASN A 33 16.99 16.11 0.82
N SER A 34 18.07 15.40 1.18
CA SER A 34 17.96 14.03 1.69
C SER A 34 17.33 14.02 3.09
N PRO A 35 16.38 13.11 3.38
CA PRO A 35 15.95 12.85 4.76
C PRO A 35 17.10 12.32 5.64
N GLU A 36 18.04 11.58 5.05
CA GLU A 36 19.24 11.06 5.72
C GLU A 36 20.48 11.77 5.17
N ILE A 37 20.93 12.82 5.86
CA ILE A 37 21.97 13.74 5.38
C ILE A 37 23.23 12.96 4.98
N GLY A 38 23.61 13.07 3.69
CA GLY A 38 24.82 12.43 3.15
C GLY A 38 24.66 10.97 2.74
N LEU A 39 23.47 10.39 2.86
CA LEU A 39 23.15 9.08 2.28
C LEU A 39 22.44 9.23 0.94
N LEU A 40 22.73 8.32 0.00
CA LEU A 40 21.96 8.16 -1.23
C LEU A 40 20.71 7.32 -0.97
N PRO A 41 19.65 7.42 -1.79
CA PRO A 41 18.46 6.58 -1.62
C PRO A 41 18.78 5.08 -1.62
N SER A 42 19.75 4.65 -2.43
CA SER A 42 20.25 3.28 -2.50
C SER A 42 20.94 2.76 -1.23
N HIS A 43 21.35 3.65 -0.33
CA HIS A 43 22.13 3.30 0.86
C HIS A 43 21.31 3.31 2.16
N LEU A 44 20.03 3.69 2.11
CA LEU A 44 19.19 3.91 3.29
C LEU A 44 19.00 2.68 4.18
N ASN A 45 19.09 1.48 3.62
CA ASN A 45 18.93 0.22 4.38
C ASN A 45 20.27 -0.39 4.84
N ASN A 46 21.42 0.12 4.36
CA ASN A 46 22.73 -0.46 4.67
C ASN A 46 23.40 0.17 5.90
N ALA A 47 22.84 1.25 6.46
CA ALA A 47 23.48 2.05 7.50
C ALA A 47 23.10 1.67 8.95
N GLY A 48 22.39 0.54 9.18
CA GLY A 48 21.87 0.20 10.51
C GLY A 48 20.81 1.20 11.04
N THR A 49 20.40 2.16 10.21
CA THR A 49 19.35 3.16 10.42
C THR A 49 18.01 2.69 9.86
N ALA A 50 17.81 1.37 9.74
CA ALA A 50 16.55 0.82 9.27
C ALA A 50 15.45 1.17 10.28
N HIS A 51 14.84 2.34 10.06
CA HIS A 51 13.55 2.69 10.61
C HIS A 51 12.56 1.59 10.23
N ASP A 52 11.50 1.39 11.01
CA ASP A 52 10.42 0.48 10.64
C ASP A 52 9.92 0.86 9.24
N CYS A 53 10.35 0.12 8.22
CA CYS A 53 9.98 0.33 6.82
C CYS A 53 8.96 -0.73 6.46
N ALA A 54 7.84 -0.31 5.89
CA ALA A 54 6.76 -1.24 5.55
C ALA A 54 7.13 -2.19 4.40
N THR A 55 8.10 -1.83 3.54
CA THR A 55 8.52 -2.69 2.42
C THR A 55 10.05 -2.83 2.29
N VAL A 56 10.47 -3.96 1.70
CA VAL A 56 11.83 -4.53 1.86
C VAL A 56 12.74 -4.29 0.64
N SER A 57 12.24 -3.63 -0.43
CA SER A 57 13.00 -3.45 -1.67
C SER A 57 13.71 -2.09 -1.69
N GLN A 58 15.04 -2.11 -1.74
CA GLN A 58 15.86 -0.89 -1.79
C GLN A 58 15.72 -0.17 -3.14
N PHE A 59 15.99 1.13 -3.15
CA PHE A 59 16.22 1.87 -4.39
C PHE A 59 17.53 1.39 -5.06
N GLY A 60 17.55 1.33 -6.38
CA GLY A 60 18.69 0.84 -7.16
C GLY A 60 19.95 1.70 -7.02
N PRO A 61 21.13 1.15 -7.31
CA PRO A 61 22.44 1.78 -7.01
C PRO A 61 22.68 3.12 -7.71
N ASN A 62 21.98 3.40 -8.81
CA ASN A 62 22.10 4.66 -9.55
C ASN A 62 21.01 5.69 -9.18
N SER A 63 20.23 5.43 -8.13
CA SER A 63 19.24 6.38 -7.65
C SER A 63 19.89 7.56 -6.95
N TYR A 64 19.30 8.74 -7.11
CA TYR A 64 19.76 9.98 -6.49
C TYR A 64 18.58 10.83 -6.03
N TRP A 65 18.81 11.71 -5.07
CA TRP A 65 17.77 12.61 -4.57
C TRP A 65 17.38 13.65 -5.61
N SER A 66 16.08 13.95 -5.68
CA SER A 66 15.56 14.99 -6.57
C SER A 66 14.44 15.79 -5.90
N ASN A 67 14.27 17.03 -6.35
CA ASN A 67 13.14 17.87 -5.97
C ASN A 67 11.95 17.74 -6.95
N THR A 68 12.16 17.09 -8.09
CA THR A 68 11.16 16.86 -9.14
C THR A 68 11.42 15.51 -9.81
N ILE A 69 10.38 14.69 -9.92
CA ILE A 69 10.40 13.39 -10.62
C ILE A 69 9.34 13.39 -11.72
N VAL A 70 9.65 12.78 -12.86
CA VAL A 70 8.86 12.82 -14.11
C VAL A 70 8.76 14.24 -14.69
N ASN A 71 8.02 15.15 -14.05
CA ASN A 71 7.97 16.59 -14.32
C ASN A 71 7.30 17.33 -13.15
N SER A 72 7.33 18.66 -13.16
CA SER A 72 6.76 19.48 -12.07
C SER A 72 5.26 19.31 -11.90
N THR A 73 4.50 19.09 -12.97
CA THR A 73 3.04 18.89 -12.90
C THR A 73 2.72 17.62 -12.14
N GLU A 74 3.33 16.50 -12.52
CA GLU A 74 3.06 15.22 -11.87
C GLU A 74 3.65 15.15 -10.46
N THR A 75 4.83 15.74 -10.22
CA THR A 75 5.38 15.90 -8.86
C THR A 75 4.43 16.72 -7.96
N ASN A 76 3.82 17.79 -8.47
CA ASN A 76 2.90 18.60 -7.67
C ASN A 76 1.56 17.89 -7.44
N PHE A 77 1.05 17.17 -8.44
CA PHE A 77 -0.11 16.32 -8.27
C PHE A 77 0.13 15.25 -7.19
N LEU A 78 1.29 14.61 -7.23
CA LEU A 78 1.75 13.64 -6.24
C LEU A 78 1.75 14.20 -4.81
N LYS A 79 2.37 15.38 -4.62
CA LYS A 79 2.36 16.12 -3.36
C LYS A 79 0.94 16.43 -2.90
N GLN A 80 0.06 16.84 -3.82
CA GLN A 80 -1.34 17.13 -3.49
C GLN A 80 -2.06 15.88 -2.95
N GLN A 81 -1.86 14.71 -3.56
CA GLN A 81 -2.47 13.47 -3.07
C GLN A 81 -1.93 13.07 -1.70
N ASN A 82 -0.61 13.11 -1.50
CA ASN A 82 0.03 12.86 -0.20
C ASN A 82 -0.53 13.78 0.90
N ASN A 83 -0.62 15.08 0.63
CA ASN A 83 -1.11 16.06 1.59
C ASN A 83 -2.60 15.86 1.87
N SER A 84 -3.39 15.53 0.83
CA SER A 84 -4.82 15.27 0.97
C SER A 84 -5.09 14.01 1.80
N ALA A 85 -4.32 12.93 1.60
CA ALA A 85 -4.42 11.71 2.39
C ALA A 85 -3.97 11.98 3.84
N SER A 86 -2.83 12.67 4.02
CA SER A 86 -2.34 13.07 5.35
C SER A 86 -3.40 13.85 6.13
N SER A 87 -4.04 14.82 5.48
CA SER A 87 -5.12 15.61 6.06
C SER A 87 -6.36 14.77 6.41
N LEU A 88 -6.77 13.85 5.53
CA LEU A 88 -7.91 12.96 5.81
C LEU A 88 -7.67 12.12 7.07
N PHE A 89 -6.45 11.60 7.24
CA PHE A 89 -6.10 10.72 8.34
C PHE A 89 -5.55 11.45 9.58
N GLY A 90 -5.66 12.78 9.62
CA GLY A 90 -5.26 13.59 10.77
C GLY A 90 -3.76 13.62 11.02
N LEU A 91 -2.94 13.36 10.00
CA LEU A 91 -1.49 13.51 10.06
C LEU A 91 -1.12 14.93 9.60
N ASN A 92 -0.37 15.67 10.41
CA ASN A 92 0.08 17.04 10.13
C ASN A 92 1.11 17.10 8.99
N ASN A 93 0.65 16.82 7.76
CA ASN A 93 1.44 16.69 6.53
C ASN A 93 2.64 15.73 6.65
N VAL A 94 2.53 14.53 6.09
CA VAL A 94 3.67 13.60 6.04
C VAL A 94 4.74 14.15 5.07
N PRO A 95 6.01 14.34 5.51
CA PRO A 95 7.10 14.72 4.63
C PRO A 95 7.28 13.75 3.46
N LEU A 96 7.51 14.31 2.27
CA LEU A 96 7.65 13.54 1.04
C LEU A 96 8.93 13.93 0.29
N TYR A 97 9.76 12.94 0.00
CA TYR A 97 11.04 13.06 -0.70
C TYR A 97 11.01 12.26 -2.00
N PHE A 98 11.92 12.57 -2.92
CA PHE A 98 11.95 11.88 -4.22
C PHE A 98 13.31 11.31 -4.58
N ALA A 99 13.28 10.07 -5.09
CA ALA A 99 14.41 9.40 -5.69
C ALA A 99 14.23 9.35 -7.21
N ALA A 100 15.20 9.85 -7.97
CA ALA A 100 15.21 9.81 -9.43
C ALA A 100 16.29 8.85 -9.96
N GLY A 101 16.22 8.54 -11.26
CA GLY A 101 17.16 7.62 -11.90
C GLY A 101 16.72 6.15 -11.88
N SER A 102 17.59 5.28 -12.40
CA SER A 102 17.25 3.87 -12.63
C SER A 102 17.13 3.06 -11.34
N GLY A 103 16.14 2.17 -11.27
CA GLY A 103 15.88 1.34 -10.08
C GLY A 103 15.07 2.08 -9.02
N THR A 104 14.24 3.03 -9.42
CA THR A 104 13.34 3.80 -8.56
C THR A 104 11.88 3.36 -8.68
N PHE A 105 11.63 2.13 -9.11
CA PHE A 105 10.29 1.54 -9.10
C PHE A 105 9.89 1.10 -7.68
N ASN A 106 9.87 2.05 -6.74
CA ASN A 106 9.35 1.83 -5.40
C ASN A 106 8.78 3.11 -4.75
N ALA A 107 7.93 2.93 -3.75
CA ALA A 107 7.47 3.93 -2.80
C ALA A 107 7.69 3.37 -1.40
N LEU A 108 8.26 4.16 -0.48
CA LEU A 108 8.66 3.66 0.83
C LEU A 108 8.25 4.62 1.93
N SER A 109 7.49 4.12 2.88
CA SER A 109 7.15 4.78 4.13
C SER A 109 8.13 4.38 5.24
N TYR A 110 8.82 5.36 5.82
CA TYR A 110 9.77 5.21 6.91
C TYR A 110 9.13 5.64 8.22
N GLY A 111 9.15 4.76 9.22
CA GLY A 111 8.59 5.00 10.54
C GLY A 111 9.42 5.93 11.45
N PRO A 112 9.16 5.90 12.77
CA PRO A 112 9.81 6.80 13.71
C PRO A 112 11.33 6.59 13.81
N PRO A 113 12.08 7.61 14.26
CA PRO A 113 11.62 8.95 14.64
C PRO A 113 11.32 9.89 13.46
N ALA A 114 11.81 9.61 12.25
CA ALA A 114 11.83 10.57 11.16
C ALA A 114 10.48 10.70 10.41
N ASN A 115 9.72 9.60 10.31
CA ASN A 115 8.34 9.58 9.81
C ASN A 115 8.14 10.29 8.45
N TYR A 116 8.66 9.73 7.37
CA TYR A 116 8.60 10.31 6.02
C TYR A 116 8.29 9.26 4.94
N ILE A 117 7.97 9.73 3.74
CA ILE A 117 7.80 8.89 2.56
C ILE A 117 8.84 9.27 1.51
N ILE A 118 9.40 8.27 0.81
CA ILE A 118 10.20 8.47 -0.40
C ILE A 118 9.44 7.89 -1.58
N TRP A 119 9.30 8.69 -2.65
CA TRP A 119 8.76 8.22 -3.91
C TRP A 119 9.81 8.18 -5.02
N GLY A 120 9.86 7.06 -5.72
CA GLY A 120 10.72 6.91 -6.87
C GLY A 120 10.10 7.39 -8.19
N GLU A 121 10.95 7.88 -9.10
CA GLU A 121 10.56 8.38 -10.42
C GLU A 121 9.95 7.29 -11.31
N GLU A 122 10.55 6.11 -11.39
CA GLU A 122 10.02 5.00 -12.17
C GLU A 122 8.68 4.51 -11.60
N MET A 123 8.48 4.58 -10.28
CA MET A 123 7.20 4.27 -9.63
C MET A 123 6.11 5.27 -10.04
N LEU A 124 6.39 6.58 -9.99
CA LEU A 124 5.45 7.60 -10.46
C LEU A 124 5.11 7.41 -11.94
N SER A 125 6.12 7.22 -12.78
CA SER A 125 5.93 6.97 -14.22
C SER A 125 5.09 5.70 -14.47
N GLY A 126 5.38 4.62 -13.75
CA GLY A 126 4.63 3.38 -13.80
C GLY A 126 3.16 3.55 -13.41
N ALA A 127 2.90 4.24 -12.31
CA ALA A 127 1.54 4.53 -11.84
C ALA A 127 0.76 5.39 -12.85
N LEU A 128 1.41 6.37 -13.48
CA LEU A 128 0.78 7.23 -14.50
C LEU A 128 0.34 6.46 -15.75
N ASN A 129 0.95 5.31 -16.07
CA ASN A 129 0.46 4.43 -17.14
C ASN A 129 -0.92 3.81 -16.83
N TYR A 130 -1.31 3.78 -15.55
CA TYR A 130 -2.64 3.43 -15.07
C TYR A 130 -3.45 4.69 -14.71
N GLY A 131 -2.99 5.89 -15.07
CA GLY A 131 -3.68 7.13 -14.78
C GLY A 131 -3.50 7.67 -13.37
N ARG A 132 -3.90 8.93 -13.17
CA ARG A 132 -3.66 9.69 -11.94
C ARG A 132 -4.35 9.11 -10.69
N ILE A 133 -5.34 8.24 -10.85
CA ILE A 133 -5.97 7.58 -9.68
C ILE A 133 -5.07 6.51 -9.07
N ALA A 134 -4.25 5.82 -9.86
CA ALA A 134 -3.23 4.91 -9.34
C ALA A 134 -2.20 5.66 -8.49
N VAL A 135 -1.81 6.86 -8.91
CA VAL A 135 -0.96 7.75 -8.11
C VAL A 135 -1.62 8.12 -6.78
N GLY A 136 -2.92 8.48 -6.79
CA GLY A 136 -3.68 8.78 -5.57
C GLY A 136 -3.82 7.57 -4.63
N TYR A 137 -3.99 6.37 -5.20
CA TYR A 137 -4.01 5.11 -4.45
C TYR A 137 -2.68 4.86 -3.72
N ILE A 138 -1.53 4.90 -4.42
CA ILE A 138 -0.22 4.69 -3.80
C ILE A 138 0.05 5.77 -2.74
N ALA A 139 -0.31 7.03 -3.00
CA ALA A 139 -0.17 8.12 -2.04
C ALA A 139 -0.81 7.77 -0.70
N ALA A 140 -2.07 7.32 -0.78
CA ALA A 140 -2.86 7.01 0.39
C ALA A 140 -2.39 5.73 1.08
N HIS A 141 -1.88 4.76 0.32
CA HIS A 141 -1.27 3.54 0.84
C HIS A 141 -0.02 3.87 1.68
N GLU A 142 0.92 4.66 1.15
CA GLU A 142 2.13 5.04 1.90
C GLU A 142 1.82 5.91 3.12
N VAL A 143 0.82 6.79 3.03
CA VAL A 143 0.32 7.56 4.18
C VAL A 143 -0.38 6.66 5.20
N ALA A 144 -1.05 5.59 4.78
CA ALA A 144 -1.64 4.62 5.70
C ALA A 144 -0.57 3.94 6.56
N HIS A 145 0.60 3.62 6.00
CA HIS A 145 1.74 3.17 6.79
C HIS A 145 2.18 4.21 7.83
N GLN A 146 2.12 5.50 7.51
CA GLN A 146 2.39 6.55 8.51
C GLN A 146 1.33 6.59 9.62
N VAL A 147 0.06 6.28 9.30
CA VAL A 147 -0.98 6.12 10.32
C VAL A 147 -0.61 4.94 11.23
N GLN A 148 -0.24 3.80 10.65
CA GLN A 148 0.19 2.59 11.36
C GLN A 148 1.36 2.87 12.30
N PHE A 149 2.44 3.44 11.78
CA PHE A 149 3.63 3.80 12.55
C PHE A 149 3.37 4.77 13.71
N ARG A 150 2.56 5.81 13.47
CA ARG A 150 2.39 6.91 14.44
C ARG A 150 1.30 6.63 15.46
N GLN A 151 0.35 5.74 15.15
CA GLN A 151 -0.84 5.51 15.98
C GLN A 151 -0.90 4.07 16.53
N GLY A 152 0.06 3.20 16.19
CA GLY A 152 0.15 1.85 16.73
C GLY A 152 -0.80 0.85 16.05
N TYR A 153 -1.07 1.04 14.76
CA TYR A 153 -1.79 0.08 13.91
C TYR A 153 -0.80 -0.72 13.04
N PRO A 154 -1.20 -1.83 12.40
CA PRO A 154 -2.49 -2.53 12.54
C PRO A 154 -2.72 -3.10 13.94
N SER A 155 -3.97 -3.18 14.39
CA SER A 155 -4.35 -3.90 15.61
C SER A 155 -4.17 -5.42 15.48
N VAL A 156 -4.10 -5.93 14.24
CA VAL A 156 -3.75 -7.32 13.94
C VAL A 156 -2.37 -7.38 13.29
N THR A 157 -1.41 -8.00 13.98
CA THR A 157 -0.01 -8.05 13.55
C THR A 157 0.22 -8.97 12.34
N GLY A 158 1.30 -8.72 11.61
CA GLY A 158 1.77 -9.54 10.48
C GLY A 158 1.96 -8.72 9.21
N ALA A 159 3.05 -8.95 8.47
CA ALA A 159 3.43 -8.12 7.32
C ALA A 159 2.31 -7.99 6.26
N SER A 160 1.62 -9.09 5.95
CA SER A 160 0.48 -9.07 5.03
C SER A 160 -0.72 -8.30 5.57
N ASN A 161 -0.95 -8.29 6.89
CA ASN A 161 -2.03 -7.50 7.48
C ASN A 161 -1.74 -6.00 7.40
N THR A 162 -0.49 -5.60 7.60
CA THR A 162 -0.03 -4.21 7.45
C THR A 162 -0.29 -3.68 6.04
N GLU A 163 0.11 -4.44 5.01
CA GLU A 163 -0.05 -4.06 3.60
C GLU A 163 -1.52 -4.07 3.16
N LEU A 164 -2.29 -5.09 3.57
CA LEU A 164 -3.71 -5.19 3.22
C LEU A 164 -4.54 -4.11 3.91
N GLU A 165 -4.24 -3.78 5.16
CA GLU A 165 -4.88 -2.63 5.80
C GLU A 165 -4.53 -1.33 5.07
N ALA A 166 -3.28 -1.13 4.66
CA ALA A 166 -2.88 0.05 3.88
C ALA A 166 -3.66 0.15 2.55
N ASP A 167 -3.93 -0.98 1.88
CA ASP A 167 -4.86 -1.03 0.74
C ASP A 167 -6.29 -0.61 1.12
N GLY A 168 -6.79 -1.05 2.27
CA GLY A 168 -8.08 -0.63 2.82
C GLY A 168 -8.15 0.87 3.11
N PHE A 169 -7.12 1.45 3.73
CA PHE A 169 -7.03 2.90 3.92
C PHE A 169 -6.99 3.64 2.59
N ALA A 170 -6.25 3.14 1.60
CA ALA A 170 -6.22 3.72 0.27
C ALA A 170 -7.61 3.69 -0.41
N GLY A 171 -8.33 2.57 -0.34
CA GLY A 171 -9.71 2.47 -0.83
C GLY A 171 -10.66 3.46 -0.14
N TYR A 172 -10.55 3.59 1.19
CA TYR A 172 -11.31 4.58 1.98
C TYR A 172 -11.00 6.01 1.53
N TYR A 173 -9.73 6.34 1.31
CA TYR A 173 -9.29 7.65 0.80
C TYR A 173 -9.87 7.95 -0.58
N LEU A 174 -9.76 7.01 -1.52
CA LEU A 174 -10.27 7.20 -2.88
C LEU A 174 -11.76 7.56 -2.85
N ARG A 175 -12.55 6.86 -2.04
CA ARG A 175 -13.99 7.13 -1.88
C ARG A 175 -14.27 8.51 -1.29
N LYS A 176 -13.46 8.92 -0.30
CA LYS A 176 -13.68 10.16 0.46
C LYS A 176 -13.24 11.41 -0.27
N ARG A 177 -12.16 11.33 -1.05
CA ARG A 177 -11.43 12.52 -1.53
C ARG A 177 -11.15 12.52 -3.03
N TYR A 178 -11.23 11.39 -3.70
CA TYR A 178 -10.87 11.28 -5.11
C TYR A 178 -12.10 11.16 -6.01
N THR A 179 -12.92 10.15 -5.79
CA THR A 179 -14.14 9.90 -6.57
C THR A 179 -15.17 9.12 -5.76
N THR A 180 -16.45 9.25 -6.12
CA THR A 180 -17.55 8.43 -5.56
C THR A 180 -18.00 7.33 -6.52
N ASN A 181 -17.39 7.24 -7.70
CA ASN A 181 -17.75 6.28 -8.73
C ASN A 181 -16.73 5.14 -8.75
N TRP A 182 -17.18 3.92 -8.49
CA TRP A 182 -16.33 2.73 -8.44
C TRP A 182 -15.72 2.40 -9.80
N THR A 183 -16.44 2.64 -10.90
CA THR A 183 -15.90 2.35 -12.24
C THR A 183 -14.67 3.19 -12.57
N GLU A 184 -14.48 4.32 -11.88
CA GLU A 184 -13.26 5.14 -12.01
C GLU A 184 -12.08 4.58 -11.22
N VAL A 185 -12.31 3.62 -10.31
CA VAL A 185 -11.29 2.99 -9.44
C VAL A 185 -10.55 1.84 -10.13
N ASP A 186 -11.06 1.33 -11.26
CA ASP A 186 -10.43 0.24 -12.03
C ASP A 186 -8.92 0.44 -12.25
N PRO A 187 -8.42 1.64 -12.64
CA PRO A 187 -6.99 1.79 -12.87
C PRO A 187 -6.14 1.73 -11.59
N ALA A 188 -6.65 2.22 -10.46
CA ALA A 188 -5.98 2.08 -9.17
C ALA A 188 -5.90 0.61 -8.74
N TYR A 189 -6.96 -0.14 -9.01
CA TYR A 189 -7.00 -1.57 -8.80
C TYR A 189 -5.97 -2.31 -9.67
N ARG A 190 -5.96 -2.07 -10.99
CA ARG A 190 -5.01 -2.72 -11.90
C ARG A 190 -3.56 -2.47 -11.49
N PHE A 191 -3.28 -1.27 -10.98
CA PHE A 191 -1.99 -0.96 -10.39
C PHE A 191 -1.71 -1.79 -9.12
N ALA A 192 -2.64 -1.86 -8.15
CA ALA A 192 -2.49 -2.66 -6.93
C ALA A 192 -2.13 -4.13 -7.22
N GLN A 193 -2.67 -4.70 -8.30
CA GLN A 193 -2.28 -6.04 -8.76
C GLN A 193 -0.85 -6.11 -9.28
N SER A 194 -0.44 -5.12 -10.07
CA SER A 194 0.89 -5.10 -10.70
C SER A 194 2.03 -5.07 -9.67
N ILE A 195 1.74 -4.57 -8.46
CA ILE A 195 2.66 -4.54 -7.32
C ILE A 195 2.34 -5.62 -6.26
N ALA A 196 1.45 -6.57 -6.55
CA ALA A 196 1.19 -7.70 -5.66
C ALA A 196 2.37 -8.70 -5.71
N GLY A 197 2.68 -9.30 -4.58
CA GLY A 197 3.66 -10.38 -4.53
C GLY A 197 3.02 -11.74 -4.81
N ALA A 198 3.86 -12.78 -4.92
CA ALA A 198 3.36 -14.16 -5.00
C ALA A 198 2.51 -14.52 -3.77
N SER A 199 1.70 -15.58 -3.87
CA SER A 199 0.92 -16.09 -2.73
C SER A 199 1.85 -16.37 -1.53
N GLY A 200 1.55 -15.78 -0.37
CA GLY A 200 2.39 -15.86 0.83
C GLY A 200 3.49 -14.79 0.92
N SER A 201 3.54 -13.83 -0.01
CA SER A 201 4.39 -12.64 0.10
C SER A 201 3.91 -11.68 1.19
N SER A 202 4.81 -10.81 1.65
CA SER A 202 4.49 -9.73 2.58
C SER A 202 3.43 -8.78 2.03
N HIS A 203 3.35 -8.57 0.71
CA HIS A 203 2.38 -7.67 0.07
C HIS A 203 0.98 -8.28 -0.10
N GLY A 204 0.79 -9.57 0.17
CA GLY A 204 -0.44 -10.30 -0.18
C GLY A 204 -0.55 -10.58 -1.69
N SER A 205 -1.45 -11.50 -2.04
CA SER A 205 -1.76 -11.84 -3.44
C SER A 205 -2.65 -10.77 -4.09
N ALA A 206 -2.67 -10.71 -5.43
CA ALA A 206 -3.52 -9.76 -6.15
C ALA A 206 -5.01 -9.81 -5.75
N PRO A 207 -5.65 -11.00 -5.57
CA PRO A 207 -7.01 -11.10 -5.04
C PRO A 207 -7.18 -10.56 -3.61
N GLN A 208 -6.18 -10.75 -2.73
CA GLN A 208 -6.23 -10.21 -1.37
C GLN A 208 -6.19 -8.68 -1.39
N ARG A 209 -5.23 -8.10 -2.11
CA ARG A 209 -5.10 -6.64 -2.26
C ARG A 209 -6.35 -6.00 -2.84
N ARG A 210 -6.96 -6.63 -3.85
CA ARG A 210 -8.29 -6.25 -4.39
C ARG A 210 -9.35 -6.17 -3.32
N SER A 211 -9.51 -7.26 -2.58
CA SER A 211 -10.57 -7.38 -1.59
C SER A 211 -10.37 -6.36 -0.48
N ALA A 212 -9.13 -6.10 -0.09
CA ALA A 212 -8.78 -5.11 0.91
C ALA A 212 -9.11 -3.68 0.44
N LEU A 213 -8.68 -3.30 -0.77
CA LEU A 213 -9.03 -2.01 -1.39
C LEU A 213 -10.56 -1.84 -1.47
N ARG A 214 -11.29 -2.86 -1.91
CA ARG A 214 -12.74 -2.83 -2.01
C ARG A 214 -13.40 -2.66 -0.64
N LEU A 215 -12.96 -3.42 0.38
CA LEU A 215 -13.46 -3.27 1.75
C LEU A 215 -13.29 -1.84 2.26
N GLY A 216 -12.10 -1.27 2.06
CA GLY A 216 -11.81 0.13 2.36
C GLY A 216 -12.75 1.12 1.69
N TRP A 217 -12.95 0.95 0.38
CA TRP A 217 -13.88 1.77 -0.41
C TRP A 217 -15.32 1.73 0.11
N LEU A 218 -15.83 0.54 0.45
CA LEU A 218 -17.17 0.33 1.01
C LEU A 218 -17.29 1.02 2.37
N LEU A 219 -16.27 0.91 3.23
CA LEU A 219 -16.20 1.63 4.51
C LEU A 219 -16.12 3.16 4.33
N GLY A 220 -15.57 3.62 3.21
CA GLY A 220 -15.46 5.04 2.82
C GLY A 220 -16.78 5.79 2.71
N GLN A 221 -17.91 5.07 2.64
CA GLN A 221 -19.25 5.67 2.72
C GLN A 221 -19.54 6.30 4.08
N TYR A 222 -18.86 5.83 5.13
CA TYR A 222 -19.05 6.28 6.50
C TYR A 222 -17.91 7.17 6.97
N ASN A 223 -18.14 8.02 7.97
CA ASN A 223 -17.09 8.87 8.53
C ASN A 223 -16.45 8.18 9.73
N LEU A 224 -15.40 7.39 9.48
CA LEU A 224 -14.68 6.62 10.47
C LEU A 224 -13.41 7.36 10.91
N SER A 225 -13.07 7.29 12.20
CA SER A 225 -11.71 7.57 12.68
C SER A 225 -10.76 6.48 12.20
N ASN A 226 -9.45 6.73 12.22
CA ASN A 226 -8.44 5.72 11.89
C ASN A 226 -8.59 4.46 12.76
N SER A 227 -8.86 4.63 14.05
CA SER A 227 -9.13 3.51 14.99
C SER A 227 -10.33 2.65 14.58
N ASN A 228 -11.40 3.29 14.12
CA ASN A 228 -12.60 2.57 13.70
C ASN A 228 -12.38 1.93 12.33
N LEU A 229 -11.60 2.56 11.44
CA LEU A 229 -11.25 1.99 10.15
C LEU A 229 -10.40 0.72 10.33
N ASP A 230 -9.35 0.76 11.16
CA ASP A 230 -8.54 -0.41 11.55
C ASP A 230 -9.42 -1.53 12.14
N TYR A 231 -10.19 -1.21 13.18
CA TYR A 231 -11.02 -2.19 13.86
C TYR A 231 -12.07 -2.81 12.92
N TYR A 232 -12.76 -1.98 12.12
CA TYR A 232 -13.80 -2.46 11.22
C TYR A 232 -13.18 -3.29 10.09
N PHE A 233 -12.05 -2.84 9.53
CA PHE A 233 -11.33 -3.54 8.49
C PHE A 233 -11.00 -4.96 8.95
N PHE A 234 -10.28 -5.13 10.06
CA PHE A 234 -9.89 -6.47 10.52
C PHE A 234 -11.07 -7.30 11.01
N TYR A 235 -12.09 -6.68 11.60
CA TYR A 235 -13.29 -7.39 12.00
C TYR A 235 -13.97 -8.07 10.80
N TYR A 236 -14.18 -7.37 9.68
CA TYR A 236 -14.76 -7.97 8.48
C TYR A 236 -13.75 -8.86 7.74
N TYR A 237 -12.52 -8.39 7.55
CA TYR A 237 -11.53 -9.07 6.72
C TYR A 237 -11.08 -10.41 7.32
N ASN A 238 -10.67 -10.42 8.59
CA ASN A 238 -10.16 -11.64 9.24
C ASN A 238 -11.27 -12.57 9.72
N SER A 239 -12.48 -12.06 9.95
CA SER A 239 -13.59 -12.90 10.41
C SER A 239 -14.41 -13.50 9.26
N TYR A 240 -14.36 -12.92 8.04
CA TYR A 240 -15.21 -13.33 6.90
C TYR A 240 -14.45 -13.54 5.60
N VAL A 241 -13.55 -12.65 5.23
CA VAL A 241 -12.88 -12.69 3.93
C VAL A 241 -11.80 -13.78 3.89
N LEU A 242 -10.98 -13.89 4.96
CA LEU A 242 -9.91 -14.90 5.07
C LEU A 242 -10.37 -16.30 5.52
N PRO A 243 -11.27 -16.48 6.52
CA PRO A 243 -11.68 -17.80 6.96
C PRO A 243 -12.67 -18.41 5.96
N GLY A 244 -12.14 -19.14 4.98
CA GLY A 244 -12.93 -19.94 4.07
C GLY A 244 -13.90 -20.86 4.80
N ASN A 245 -15.19 -20.73 4.49
CA ASN A 245 -16.29 -21.67 4.78
C ASN A 245 -16.52 -22.13 6.24
N GLY A 246 -16.00 -21.43 7.26
CA GLY A 246 -16.04 -21.94 8.64
C GLY A 246 -16.76 -21.10 9.70
N LYS A 247 -16.92 -19.78 9.53
CA LYS A 247 -17.52 -18.91 10.56
C LYS A 247 -18.85 -18.31 10.10
N SER A 248 -19.91 -18.99 10.54
CA SER A 248 -21.25 -18.50 10.87
C SER A 248 -21.81 -17.32 10.06
N THR A 249 -22.87 -17.61 9.32
CA THR A 249 -23.87 -16.65 8.82
C THR A 249 -24.48 -15.74 9.90
N ASN A 250 -24.23 -16.03 11.19
CA ASN A 250 -24.63 -15.21 12.33
C ASN A 250 -23.43 -14.44 12.88
N MET A 251 -23.01 -13.41 12.14
CA MET A 251 -22.07 -12.41 12.61
C MET A 251 -22.76 -11.57 13.69
N VAL A 252 -22.32 -11.68 14.93
CA VAL A 252 -22.89 -10.86 16.00
C VAL A 252 -22.27 -9.48 15.90
N LYS A 253 -23.12 -8.47 15.64
CA LYS A 253 -22.70 -7.07 15.62
C LYS A 253 -21.96 -6.72 16.92
N PRO A 254 -20.69 -6.27 16.86
CA PRO A 254 -20.01 -5.78 18.04
C PRO A 254 -20.71 -4.52 18.56
N LYS A 255 -20.56 -4.23 19.85
CA LYS A 255 -21.18 -3.06 20.48
C LYS A 255 -20.75 -1.76 19.79
N ASP A 256 -19.48 -1.68 19.39
CA ASP A 256 -18.82 -0.48 18.90
C ASP A 256 -18.91 -0.30 17.37
N ILE A 257 -19.60 -1.22 16.68
CA ILE A 257 -19.95 -1.06 15.27
C ILE A 257 -21.36 -0.50 15.14
N ASP A 258 -21.48 0.60 14.39
CA ASP A 258 -22.79 1.17 14.04
C ASP A 258 -23.67 0.14 13.31
N SER A 259 -24.96 0.10 13.65
CA SER A 259 -25.88 -0.90 13.11
C SER A 259 -26.08 -0.79 11.59
N ASN A 260 -26.06 0.43 11.04
CA ASN A 260 -26.22 0.63 9.61
C ASN A 260 -24.95 0.20 8.87
N VAL A 261 -23.77 0.54 9.41
CA VAL A 261 -22.48 0.05 8.87
C VAL A 261 -22.49 -1.47 8.87
N HIS A 262 -22.85 -2.10 9.98
CA HIS A 262 -22.82 -3.55 10.09
C HIS A 262 -23.75 -4.25 9.11
N LYS A 263 -25.02 -3.81 9.05
CA LYS A 263 -26.00 -4.37 8.12
C LYS A 263 -25.55 -4.25 6.67
N TYR A 264 -25.00 -3.08 6.32
CA TYR A 264 -24.50 -2.84 4.97
C TYR A 264 -23.28 -3.71 4.66
N MET A 265 -22.30 -3.78 5.55
CA MET A 265 -21.11 -4.60 5.35
C MET A 265 -21.46 -6.09 5.22
N LEU A 266 -22.41 -6.59 6.01
CA LEU A 266 -22.93 -7.96 5.86
C LEU A 266 -23.47 -8.25 4.46
N SER A 267 -24.14 -7.29 3.83
CA SER A 267 -24.64 -7.43 2.46
C SER A 267 -23.53 -7.54 1.40
N LYS A 268 -22.28 -7.26 1.77
CA LYS A 268 -21.10 -7.23 0.89
C LYS A 268 -20.08 -8.33 1.19
N MET A 269 -20.29 -9.16 2.22
CA MET A 269 -19.30 -10.16 2.62
C MET A 269 -19.07 -11.23 1.54
N ASP A 270 -20.13 -11.69 0.85
CA ASP A 270 -19.98 -12.65 -0.23
C ASP A 270 -19.25 -12.05 -1.44
N GLU A 271 -19.52 -10.77 -1.78
CA GLU A 271 -18.78 -10.02 -2.81
C GLU A 271 -17.28 -10.01 -2.47
N LEU A 272 -16.91 -9.58 -1.25
CA LEU A 272 -15.52 -9.50 -0.80
C LEU A 272 -14.83 -10.88 -0.77
N LYS A 273 -15.53 -11.92 -0.34
CA LYS A 273 -15.01 -13.29 -0.35
C LYS A 273 -14.77 -13.81 -1.78
N ASP A 274 -15.69 -13.54 -2.68
CA ASP A 274 -15.57 -13.93 -4.09
C ASP A 274 -14.42 -13.16 -4.77
N ILE A 275 -14.19 -11.90 -4.40
CA ILE A 275 -13.00 -11.14 -4.82
C ILE A 275 -11.71 -11.78 -4.29
N ASN A 276 -11.64 -12.04 -2.98
CA ASN A 276 -10.44 -12.58 -2.32
C ASN A 276 -10.08 -14.00 -2.82
N SER A 277 -11.07 -14.82 -3.14
CA SER A 277 -10.85 -16.15 -3.71
C SER A 277 -10.47 -16.12 -5.19
N GLY A 278 -10.54 -14.95 -5.84
CA GLY A 278 -10.31 -14.80 -7.28
C GLY A 278 -11.47 -15.32 -8.14
N LYS A 279 -12.64 -15.59 -7.55
CA LYS A 279 -13.85 -16.00 -8.28
C LYS A 279 -14.42 -14.86 -9.11
N ILE A 280 -14.39 -13.63 -8.59
CA ILE A 280 -14.67 -12.43 -9.38
C ILE A 280 -13.43 -12.11 -10.23
N SER A 281 -13.62 -12.12 -11.55
CA SER A 281 -12.58 -11.73 -12.51
C SER A 281 -12.27 -10.24 -12.44
N GLU A 282 -11.19 -9.83 -13.10
CA GLU A 282 -10.77 -8.42 -13.12
C GLU A 282 -11.81 -7.51 -13.77
N ASP A 283 -12.38 -7.94 -14.89
CA ASP A 283 -13.39 -7.18 -15.61
C ASP A 283 -14.70 -7.12 -14.82
N GLU A 284 -15.10 -8.19 -14.13
CA GLU A 284 -16.24 -8.15 -13.21
C GLU A 284 -15.99 -7.20 -12.05
N PHE A 285 -14.78 -7.20 -11.48
CA PHE A 285 -14.40 -6.31 -10.39
C PHE A 285 -14.51 -4.82 -10.79
N ALA A 286 -14.00 -4.48 -11.98
CA ALA A 286 -14.07 -3.12 -12.53
C ALA A 286 -15.51 -2.61 -12.70
N ASN A 287 -16.46 -3.52 -12.91
CA ASN A 287 -17.86 -3.22 -13.18
C ASN A 287 -18.79 -3.43 -11.97
N LEU A 288 -18.24 -3.63 -10.76
CA LEU A 288 -19.06 -3.73 -9.55
C LEU A 288 -19.84 -2.42 -9.31
N SER A 289 -21.00 -2.55 -8.68
CA SER A 289 -21.82 -1.37 -8.34
C SER A 289 -21.10 -0.41 -7.38
N ASN A 290 -21.46 0.87 -7.45
CA ASN A 290 -21.02 1.93 -6.51
C ASN A 290 -21.50 1.70 -5.08
N ASN A 291 -22.45 0.78 -4.91
CA ASN A 291 -23.17 0.51 -3.67
C ASN A 291 -22.28 -0.07 -2.62
#